data_AF-A0A2U3LQB7-F1
#
_entry.id   AF-A0A2U3LQB7-F1
#
_cell.length_a   1.000
_cell.length_b   1.000
_cell.length_c   1.000
_cell.angle_alpha   90.00
_cell.angle_beta   90.00
_cell.angle_gamma   90.00
#
_symmetry.space_group_name_H-M   'P 1'
#
loop_
_entity.id
_entity.type
_entity.pdbx_description
1 polymer ?
#
loop_
_entity_poly.entity_id
_entity_poly.type
_entity_poly.pdbx_seq_one_letter_code
_entity_poly.pdbx_strand_id
1 'polypeptide(L)' 'MEKKDTLSCETCGKTHHDTPIIEKPFKLAFYSDVMQLQQNTGDYRKQENICLDCLQIEINSLKKQCKTRVKIT' A
#
# COMPACT_ATOMS: atom_id res chain seq x y z
N MET A 1 -1.43 -1.87 -31.96
CA MET A 1 -2.22 -2.02 -30.72
C MET A 1 -1.28 -1.75 -29.57
N GLU A 2 -1.38 -0.57 -28.96
CA GLU A 2 -0.70 -0.29 -27.70
C GLU A 2 -1.23 -1.30 -26.67
N LYS A 3 -0.35 -2.16 -26.15
CA LYS A 3 -0.67 -2.93 -24.95
C LYS A 3 -0.89 -1.88 -23.87
N LYS A 4 -2.15 -1.61 -23.51
CA LYS A 4 -2.42 -0.88 -22.27
C LYS A 4 -1.77 -1.72 -21.18
N ASP A 5 -0.69 -1.20 -20.59
CA ASP A 5 -0.03 -1.80 -19.44
C ASP A 5 -1.04 -1.81 -18.29
N THR A 6 -1.89 -2.83 -18.27
CA THR A 6 -2.90 -3.03 -17.25
C THR A 6 -2.18 -3.50 -16.01
N LEU A 7 -1.98 -2.57 -15.08
CA LEU A 7 -1.52 -2.88 -13.74
C LEU A 7 -2.64 -3.61 -12.98
N SER A 8 -2.26 -4.55 -12.13
CA SER A 8 -3.16 -5.30 -11.25
C SER A 8 -2.69 -5.13 -9.82
N CYS A 9 -3.61 -5.02 -8.88
CA CYS A 9 -3.26 -4.94 -7.47
C CYS A 9 -2.97 -6.34 -6.92
N GLU A 10 -1.77 -6.53 -6.36
CA GLU A 10 -1.31 -7.80 -5.81
C GLU A 10 -2.06 -8.14 -4.50
N THR A 11 -2.59 -7.13 -3.78
CA THR A 11 -3.34 -7.33 -2.54
C THR A 11 -4.76 -7.87 -2.77
N CYS A 12 -5.50 -7.38 -3.77
CA CYS A 12 -6.87 -7.83 -4.04
C CYS A 12 -7.00 -8.72 -5.28
N GLY A 13 -5.92 -8.85 -6.07
CA GLY A 13 -5.86 -9.65 -7.30
C GLY A 13 -6.60 -9.04 -8.49
N LYS A 14 -7.13 -7.81 -8.38
CA LYS A 14 -7.95 -7.19 -9.43
C LYS A 14 -7.14 -6.20 -10.27
N THR A 15 -7.39 -6.23 -11.58
CA THR A 15 -7.08 -5.13 -12.49
C THR A 15 -8.15 -4.05 -12.31
N HIS A 16 -7.75 -2.84 -11.95
CA HIS A 16 -8.66 -1.72 -11.80
C HIS A 16 -8.58 -0.83 -13.04
N HIS A 17 -9.73 -0.42 -13.59
CA HIS A 17 -9.78 0.51 -14.72
C HIS A 17 -9.93 1.97 -14.25
N ASP A 18 -10.71 2.19 -13.19
CA ASP A 18 -11.03 3.54 -12.69
C ASP A 18 -10.28 3.89 -11.38
N THR A 19 -9.68 2.89 -10.73
CA THR A 19 -8.86 3.10 -9.52
C THR A 19 -7.38 3.07 -9.92
N PRO A 20 -6.61 4.14 -9.63
CA PRO A 20 -5.18 4.12 -9.83
C PRO A 20 -4.52 2.96 -9.09
N ILE A 21 -3.61 2.29 -9.78
CA ILE A 21 -2.71 1.29 -9.21
C ILE A 21 -1.31 1.91 -9.23
N ILE A 22 -0.65 1.87 -8.07
CA ILE A 22 0.68 2.45 -7.86
C ILE A 22 1.61 1.40 -7.29
N GLU A 23 2.92 1.62 -7.36
CA GLU A 23 3.88 0.83 -6.61
C GLU A 23 3.70 1.07 -5.10
N LYS A 24 3.55 -0.01 -4.34
CA LYS A 24 3.32 0.01 -2.90
C LYS A 24 4.55 0.55 -2.17
N PRO A 25 4.46 1.65 -1.40
CA PRO A 25 5.61 2.20 -0.71
C PRO A 25 6.27 1.18 0.23
N PHE A 26 7.60 1.15 0.32
CA PHE A 26 8.28 0.30 1.31
C PHE A 26 8.10 0.80 2.74
N LYS A 27 8.04 2.12 2.91
CA LYS A 27 7.95 2.78 4.20
C LYS A 27 6.91 3.88 4.13
N LEU A 28 6.20 4.04 5.24
CA LEU A 28 5.26 5.12 5.45
C LEU A 28 5.60 5.80 6.76
N ALA A 29 5.84 7.10 6.70
CA ALA A 29 5.91 7.92 7.90
C ALA A 29 4.48 8.25 8.35
N PHE A 30 4.16 7.93 9.60
CA PHE A 30 2.87 8.27 10.19
C PHE A 30 3.09 8.79 11.62
N TYR A 31 2.60 10.02 11.88
CA TYR A 31 3.01 10.82 13.04
C TYR A 31 4.54 10.94 13.13
N SER A 32 5.14 10.33 14.15
CA SER A 32 6.59 10.31 14.39
C SER A 32 7.23 8.95 14.14
N ASP A 33 6.43 7.95 13.71
CA ASP A 33 6.89 6.58 13.49
C ASP A 33 7.03 6.30 11.99
N VAL A 34 8.15 5.70 11.58
CA VAL A 34 8.33 5.17 10.22
C VAL A 34 7.96 3.70 10.24
N MET A 35 6.83 3.36 9.61
CA MET A 35 6.33 1.99 9.53
C MET A 35 6.75 1.38 8.19
N GLN A 36 7.25 0.15 8.23
CA GLN A 36 7.59 -0.60 7.02
C GLN A 36 6.37 -1.38 6.55
N LEU A 37 5.99 -1.23 5.28
CA LEU A 37 4.92 -2.02 4.68
C LEU A 37 5.49 -3.35 4.20
N GLN A 38 4.77 -4.44 4.49
CA GLN A 38 5.16 -5.77 4.03
C GLN A 38 4.96 -5.87 2.52
N GLN A 39 5.95 -6.45 1.83
CA GLN A 39 5.86 -6.80 0.42
C GLN A 39 5.73 -8.32 0.35
N ASN A 40 4.72 -8.83 -0.34
CA ASN A 40 4.46 -10.25 -0.50
C ASN A 40 4.67 -10.71 -1.97
N THR A 41 5.62 -10.09 -2.67
CA THR A 41 6.03 -10.54 -4.01
C THR A 41 6.76 -11.89 -3.91
N GLY A 42 6.17 -12.95 -4.45
CA GLY A 42 6.82 -14.26 -4.64
C GLY A 42 7.58 -14.36 -5.97
N ASP A 43 7.30 -13.43 -6.86
CA ASP A 43 7.93 -13.14 -8.13
C ASP A 43 9.03 -12.09 -7.92
N TYR A 44 10.16 -12.19 -8.63
CA TYR A 44 11.40 -11.39 -8.47
C TYR A 44 11.26 -9.86 -8.59
N ARG A 45 10.05 -9.31 -8.57
CA ARG A 45 9.77 -7.89 -8.45
C ARG A 45 10.19 -7.41 -7.07
N LYS A 46 10.76 -6.20 -7.02
CA LYS A 46 11.20 -5.59 -5.76
C LYS A 46 10.04 -5.01 -4.96
N GLN A 47 8.90 -4.72 -5.60
CA GLN A 47 7.81 -3.93 -5.04
C GLN A 47 6.47 -4.37 -5.65
N GLU A 48 5.45 -4.52 -4.80
CA GLU A 48 4.08 -4.85 -5.21
C GLU A 48 3.41 -3.63 -5.85
N ASN A 49 2.45 -3.83 -6.74
CA ASN A 49 1.44 -2.81 -7.00
C ASN A 49 0.28 -2.92 -6.00
N ILE A 50 -0.33 -1.77 -5.73
CA ILE A 50 -1.46 -1.69 -4.81
C ILE A 50 -2.45 -0.66 -5.34
N CYS A 51 -3.74 -1.00 -5.30
CA CYS A 51 -4.78 -0.01 -5.55
C CYS A 51 -4.96 0.87 -4.31
N LEU A 52 -5.45 2.09 -4.51
CA LEU A 52 -5.59 3.07 -3.43
C LEU A 52 -6.48 2.57 -2.28
N ASP A 53 -7.53 1.79 -2.57
CA ASP A 53 -8.43 1.24 -1.56
C ASP A 53 -7.72 0.24 -0.63
N CYS A 54 -6.95 -0.69 -1.21
CA CYS A 54 -6.16 -1.65 -0.44
C CYS A 54 -5.08 -0.96 0.39
N LEU A 55 -4.41 0.04 -0.18
CA LEU A 55 -3.42 0.83 0.55
C LEU A 55 -4.07 1.56 1.73
N GLN A 56 -5.23 2.17 1.53
CA GLN A 56 -5.97 2.87 2.59
C GLN A 56 -6.36 1.93 3.75
N ILE A 57 -6.78 0.69 3.44
CA ILE A 57 -7.10 -0.34 4.44
C ILE A 57 -5.86 -0.74 5.25
N GLU A 58 -4.72 -0.95 4.60
CA GLU A 58 -3.47 -1.32 5.25
C GLU A 58 -2.97 -0.19 6.16
N ILE A 59 -2.96 1.05 5.65
CA ILE A 59 -2.63 2.24 6.45
C ILE A 59 -3.52 2.33 7.68
N ASN A 60 -4.84 2.20 7.52
CA ASN A 60 -5.79 2.28 8.64
C ASN A 60 -5.56 1.18 9.69
N SER A 61 -5.12 0.00 9.25
CA SER A 61 -4.75 -1.09 10.15
C SER A 61 -3.48 -0.76 10.94
N LEU A 62 -2.48 -0.17 10.29
CA LEU A 62 -1.24 0.29 10.93
C LEU A 62 -1.47 1.44 11.92
N LYS A 63 -2.40 2.37 11.61
CA LYS A 63 -2.79 3.44 12.55
C LYS A 63 -3.31 2.89 13.88
N LYS A 64 -3.99 1.74 13.88
CA LYS A 64 -4.47 1.09 15.10
C LYS A 64 -3.34 0.49 15.95
N GLN A 65 -2.20 0.17 15.33
CA GLN A 65 -1.04 -0.42 16.01
C GLN A 65 -0.06 0.64 16.56
N CYS A 66 -0.13 1.88 16.05
CA CYS A 66 0.72 2.97 16.51
C CYS A 66 0.37 3.35 17.97
N LYS A 67 1.36 3.22 18.87
CA LYS A 67 1.21 3.40 20.33
C LYS A 67 1.28 4.85 20.77
N THR A 68 1.78 5.74 19.91
CA THR A 68 2.12 7.11 20.24
C THR A 68 0.90 8.02 20.10
N ARG A 69 -0.14 7.79 20.92
CA ARG A 69 -1.17 8.80 21.16
C ARG A 69 -0.58 9.87 22.06
N VAL A 70 0.10 10.86 21.50
CA VAL A 70 0.38 12.09 22.26
C VAL A 70 -0.98 12.74 22.52
N LYS A 71 -1.54 12.50 23.70
CA LYS A 71 -2.59 13.36 24.23
C LYS A 71 -1.91 14.67 24.60
N ILE A 72 -2.15 15.70 23.81
CA ILE A 72 -1.90 17.07 24.28
C ILE A 72 -3.02 17.34 25.29
N THR A 73 -2.70 17.18 26.57
CA THR A 73 -3.52 17.64 27.70
C THR A 73 -3.34 19.13 27.92
#